data_AF-A0A969YFU3-F1
#
_entry.id   AF-A0A969YFU3-F1
#
_cell.length_a   1.000
_cell.length_b   1.000
_cell.length_c   1.000
_cell.angle_alpha   90.00
_cell.angle_beta   90.00
_cell.angle_gamma   90.00
#
_symmetry.space_group_name_H-M   'P 1'
#
loop_
_entity.id
_entity.type
_entity.pdbx_description
1 polymer ?
#
loop_
_entity_poly.entity_id
_entity_poly.type
_entity_poly.pdbx_seq_one_letter_code
_entity_poly.pdbx_strand_id
1 'polypeptide(L)'
;MTNEQLNTALYKKMFAEQEKYRNWLLTQSPEEILNHSYEYNIREDILLSFENNDLSDVQARALLRSAKPLADLFKEYDNRVTEHMDSIWDAVESHADELHKKREHIRDER
;
A
#
# COMPACT_ATOMS: atom_id res chain seq x y z
N MET A 1 -19.13 -23.72 1.12
CA MET A 1 -18.92 -22.31 0.75
C MET A 1 -18.58 -22.27 -0.71
N THR A 2 -19.25 -21.42 -1.48
CA THR A 2 -18.88 -21.07 -2.85
C THR A 2 -17.61 -20.21 -2.88
N ASN A 3 -17.00 -20.03 -4.05
CA ASN A 3 -15.84 -19.14 -4.23
C ASN A 3 -16.14 -17.71 -3.75
N GLU A 4 -17.25 -17.14 -4.21
CA GLU A 4 -17.75 -15.83 -3.81
C GLU A 4 -17.90 -15.70 -2.28
N GLN A 5 -18.44 -16.74 -1.63
CA GLN A 5 -18.57 -16.76 -0.17
C GLN A 5 -17.20 -16.80 0.54
N LEU A 6 -16.19 -17.47 -0.05
CA LEU A 6 -14.83 -17.49 0.50
C LEU A 6 -14.16 -16.12 0.38
N ASN A 7 -14.24 -15.46 -0.79
CA ASN A 7 -13.69 -14.13 -1.00
C ASN A 7 -14.41 -13.09 -0.13
N THR A 8 -15.75 -13.15 -0.04
CA THR A 8 -16.53 -12.30 0.88
C THR A 8 -16.11 -12.49 2.34
N ALA A 9 -15.90 -13.74 2.77
CA ALA A 9 -15.46 -14.01 4.15
C ALA A 9 -14.04 -13.50 4.40
N LEU A 10 -13.16 -13.62 3.42
CA LEU A 10 -11.79 -13.13 3.50
C LEU A 10 -11.74 -11.60 3.56
N TYR A 11 -12.47 -10.91 2.68
CA TYR A 11 -12.61 -9.46 2.70
C TYR A 11 -13.10 -8.98 4.09
N LYS A 12 -14.20 -9.56 4.60
CA LYS A 12 -14.73 -9.21 5.93
C LYS A 12 -13.71 -9.42 7.05
N LYS A 13 -12.90 -10.47 6.97
CA LYS A 13 -11.83 -10.75 7.94
C LYS A 13 -10.73 -9.69 7.89
N MET A 14 -10.26 -9.34 6.69
CA MET A 14 -9.24 -8.30 6.49
C MET A 14 -9.77 -6.91 6.88
N PHE A 15 -11.02 -6.59 6.53
CA PHE A 15 -11.67 -5.34 6.91
C PHE A 15 -11.76 -5.21 8.44
N ALA A 16 -12.19 -6.27 9.14
CA ALA A 16 -12.22 -6.28 10.60
C ALA A 16 -10.81 -6.17 11.23
N GLU A 17 -9.78 -6.66 10.56
CA GLU A 17 -8.39 -6.47 10.97
C GLU A 17 -7.95 -5.01 10.79
N GLN A 18 -8.28 -4.38 9.66
CA GLN A 18 -8.00 -2.98 9.38
C GLN A 18 -8.71 -2.05 10.36
N GLU A 19 -9.98 -2.29 10.67
CA GLU A 19 -10.71 -1.48 11.64
C GLU A 19 -10.09 -1.53 13.03
N LYS A 20 -9.55 -2.69 13.45
CA LYS A 20 -8.79 -2.79 14.70
C LYS A 20 -7.50 -1.98 14.65
N TYR A 21 -6.78 -2.05 13.53
CA TYR A 21 -5.55 -1.29 13.32
C TYR A 21 -5.82 0.23 13.30
N ARG A 22 -6.86 0.67 12.59
CA ARG A 22 -7.34 2.05 12.56
C ARG A 22 -7.72 2.56 13.94
N ASN A 23 -8.49 1.80 14.70
CA ASN A 23 -8.88 2.18 16.06
C ASN A 23 -7.68 2.29 16.99
N TRP A 24 -6.67 1.42 16.82
CA TRP A 24 -5.41 1.55 17.55
C TRP A 24 -4.65 2.83 17.15
N LEU A 25 -4.49 3.10 15.84
CA LEU A 25 -3.82 4.31 15.32
C LEU A 25 -4.44 5.60 15.87
N LEU A 26 -5.77 5.67 15.93
CA LEU A 26 -6.49 6.84 16.45
C LEU A 26 -6.23 7.12 17.94
N THR A 27 -5.61 6.19 18.67
CA THR A 27 -5.19 6.39 20.06
C THR A 27 -3.72 6.75 20.21
N GLN A 28 -2.95 6.77 19.11
CA GLN A 28 -1.52 7.07 19.12
C GLN A 28 -1.21 8.57 19.01
N SER A 29 0.06 8.95 19.23
CA SER A 29 0.52 10.33 18.99
C SER A 29 0.50 10.65 17.49
N PRO A 30 0.47 11.94 17.10
CA PRO A 30 0.61 12.33 15.70
C PRO A 30 1.88 11.80 15.03
N GLU A 31 3.00 11.77 15.76
CA GLU A 31 4.27 11.21 15.28
C GLU A 31 4.14 9.72 14.93
N GLU A 32 3.51 8.94 15.80
CA GLU A 32 3.32 7.51 15.57
C GLU A 32 2.33 7.25 14.43
N ILE A 33 1.27 8.08 14.31
CA ILE A 33 0.37 8.03 13.16
C ILE A 33 1.13 8.28 11.85
N LEU A 34 2.06 9.23 11.82
CA LEU A 34 2.89 9.49 10.64
C LEU A 34 3.79 8.29 10.29
N ASN A 35 4.40 7.65 11.29
CA ASN A 35 5.23 6.45 11.09
C ASN A 35 4.45 5.29 10.46
N HIS A 36 3.14 5.20 10.73
CA HIS A 36 2.27 4.15 10.22
C HIS A 36 1.42 4.54 9.01
N SER A 37 1.52 5.78 8.53
CA SER A 37 0.70 6.29 7.43
C SER A 37 0.86 5.50 6.13
N TYR A 38 2.09 5.08 5.81
CA TYR A 38 2.39 4.25 4.65
C TYR A 38 1.72 2.88 4.74
N GLU A 39 1.96 2.14 5.84
CA GLU A 39 1.33 0.83 6.06
C GLU A 39 -0.20 0.96 6.02
N TYR A 40 -0.76 1.97 6.69
CA TYR A 40 -2.20 2.21 6.70
C TYR A 40 -2.76 2.35 5.29
N ASN A 41 -2.14 3.19 4.45
CA ASN A 41 -2.59 3.45 3.09
C ASN A 41 -2.52 2.20 2.21
N ILE A 42 -1.40 1.46 2.24
CA ILE A 42 -1.26 0.23 1.46
C ILE A 42 -2.26 -0.84 1.91
N ARG A 43 -2.57 -0.95 3.20
CA ARG A 43 -3.60 -1.88 3.69
C ARG A 43 -4.99 -1.55 3.16
N GLU A 44 -5.34 -0.27 3.04
CA GLU A 44 -6.60 0.17 2.40
C GLU A 44 -6.60 -0.18 0.90
N ASP A 45 -5.49 0.04 0.19
CA ASP A 45 -5.38 -0.30 -1.24
C ASP A 45 -5.50 -1.81 -1.48
N ILE A 46 -4.92 -2.64 -0.60
CA ILE A 46 -5.10 -4.10 -0.65
C ILE A 46 -6.58 -4.43 -0.48
N LEU A 47 -7.28 -3.85 0.51
CA LEU A 47 -8.72 -4.08 0.69
C LEU A 47 -9.54 -3.68 -0.54
N LEU A 48 -9.25 -2.50 -1.11
CA LEU A 48 -9.91 -2.01 -2.31
C LEU A 48 -9.69 -2.94 -3.51
N SER A 49 -8.51 -3.57 -3.62
CA SER A 49 -8.25 -4.54 -4.68
C SER A 49 -9.19 -5.75 -4.61
N PHE A 50 -9.58 -6.19 -3.40
CA PHE A 50 -10.51 -7.31 -3.19
C PHE A 50 -11.97 -6.96 -3.47
N GLU A 51 -12.31 -5.68 -3.70
CA GLU A 51 -13.65 -5.30 -4.16
C GLU A 51 -13.86 -5.60 -5.65
N ASN A 52 -12.77 -5.65 -6.41
CA ASN A 52 -12.79 -5.83 -7.87
C ASN A 52 -12.17 -7.16 -8.33
N ASN A 53 -11.53 -7.90 -7.43
CA ASN A 53 -10.80 -9.12 -7.74
C ASN A 53 -11.15 -10.24 -6.77
N ASP A 54 -11.33 -11.44 -7.31
CA ASP A 54 -11.54 -12.66 -6.54
C ASP A 54 -10.32 -13.59 -6.63
N LEU A 55 -9.99 -14.22 -5.51
CA LEU A 55 -9.01 -15.30 -5.48
C LEU A 55 -9.66 -16.65 -5.77
N SER A 56 -8.83 -17.62 -6.21
CA SER A 56 -9.28 -19.01 -6.27
C SER A 56 -9.62 -19.55 -4.88
N ASP A 57 -10.46 -20.59 -4.82
CA ASP A 57 -10.84 -21.26 -3.58
C ASP A 57 -9.65 -21.65 -2.70
N VAL A 58 -8.57 -22.13 -3.33
CA VAL A 58 -7.37 -22.59 -2.64
C VAL A 58 -6.64 -21.42 -1.99
N GLN A 59 -6.50 -20.30 -2.72
CA GLN A 59 -5.85 -19.08 -2.24
C GLN A 59 -6.67 -18.42 -1.13
N ALA A 60 -7.98 -18.24 -1.33
CA ALA A 60 -8.85 -17.63 -0.34
C ALA A 60 -8.86 -18.43 0.98
N ARG A 61 -8.92 -19.77 0.90
CA ARG A 61 -8.81 -20.65 2.09
C ARG A 61 -7.46 -20.57 2.77
N ALA A 62 -6.37 -20.39 2.03
CA ALA A 62 -5.04 -20.23 2.61
C ALA A 62 -4.94 -18.94 3.43
N LEU A 63 -5.38 -17.81 2.87
CA LEU A 63 -5.39 -16.53 3.58
C LEU A 63 -6.37 -16.54 4.77
N LEU A 64 -7.53 -17.19 4.64
CA LEU A 64 -8.47 -17.35 5.76
C LEU A 64 -7.87 -18.10 6.96
N ARG A 65 -6.88 -18.97 6.76
CA ARG A 65 -6.15 -19.64 7.84
C ARG A 65 -5.11 -18.74 8.53
N SER A 66 -4.62 -17.69 7.87
CA SER A 66 -3.76 -16.70 8.54
C SER A 66 -4.53 -16.00 9.66
N ALA A 67 -3.85 -15.74 10.79
CA ALA A 67 -4.41 -14.97 11.89
C ALA A 67 -4.59 -13.48 11.53
N LYS A 68 -3.67 -12.93 10.72
CA LYS A 68 -3.64 -11.52 10.31
C LYS A 68 -3.37 -11.41 8.79
N PRO A 69 -4.31 -11.88 7.95
CA PRO A 69 -4.11 -11.95 6.51
C PRO A 69 -3.75 -10.60 5.89
N LEU A 70 -4.30 -9.49 6.37
CA LEU A 70 -4.02 -8.18 5.78
C LEU A 70 -2.60 -7.71 6.11
N ALA A 71 -2.15 -7.89 7.36
CA ALA A 71 -0.77 -7.60 7.74
C ALA A 71 0.26 -8.48 6.99
N ASP A 72 -0.07 -9.74 6.74
CA ASP A 72 0.81 -10.65 5.99
C ASP A 72 0.92 -10.22 4.52
N LEU A 73 -0.21 -9.82 3.90
CA LEU A 73 -0.22 -9.29 2.54
C LEU A 73 0.55 -7.97 2.41
N PHE A 74 0.42 -7.07 3.40
CA PHE A 74 1.22 -5.84 3.46
C PHE A 74 2.72 -6.16 3.47
N LYS A 75 3.18 -7.09 4.32
CA LYS A 75 4.60 -7.49 4.36
C LYS A 75 5.08 -8.10 3.05
N GLU A 76 4.26 -8.93 2.42
CA GLU A 76 4.58 -9.51 1.12
C GLU A 76 4.71 -8.43 0.03
N TYR A 77 3.86 -7.40 0.07
CA TYR A 77 3.96 -6.24 -0.81
C TYR A 77 5.22 -5.42 -0.50
N ASP A 78 5.44 -5.02 0.75
CA ASP A 78 6.57 -4.20 1.19
C ASP A 78 7.93 -4.82 0.78
N ASN A 79 8.07 -6.15 0.92
CA ASN A 79 9.27 -6.88 0.50
C ASN A 79 9.53 -6.87 -1.01
N ARG A 80 8.51 -6.60 -1.84
CA ARG A 80 8.61 -6.56 -3.32
C ARG A 80 8.82 -5.15 -3.85
N VAL A 81 8.47 -4.13 -3.09
CA VAL A 81 8.53 -2.73 -3.52
C VAL A 81 9.95 -2.20 -3.41
N THR A 82 10.80 -2.62 -4.35
CA THR A 82 12.09 -1.96 -4.60
C THR A 82 11.93 -0.82 -5.59
N GLU A 83 11.08 -1.00 -6.61
CA GLU A 83 10.93 -0.08 -7.74
C GLU A 83 10.25 1.27 -7.38
N HIS A 84 9.49 1.36 -6.28
CA HIS A 84 8.82 2.61 -5.92
C HIS A 84 9.81 3.72 -5.55
N MET A 85 10.85 3.38 -4.79
CA MET A 85 11.88 4.34 -4.40
C MET A 85 12.71 4.77 -5.60
N ASP A 86 12.98 3.86 -6.52
CA ASP A 86 13.64 4.17 -7.79
C ASP A 86 12.79 5.14 -8.62
N SER A 87 11.47 4.88 -8.74
CA SER A 87 10.56 5.78 -9.44
C SER A 87 10.47 7.18 -8.80
N ILE A 88 10.51 7.27 -7.47
CA ILE A 88 10.57 8.55 -6.76
C ILE A 88 11.88 9.27 -7.09
N TRP A 89 13.00 8.55 -7.08
CA TRP A 89 14.30 9.12 -7.38
C TRP A 89 14.40 9.61 -8.82
N ASP A 90 13.90 8.83 -9.79
CA ASP A 90 13.82 9.21 -11.20
C ASP A 90 13.05 10.52 -11.38
N ALA A 91 11.96 10.72 -10.64
CA ALA A 91 11.18 11.97 -10.67
C ALA A 91 11.97 13.16 -10.10
N VAL A 92 12.74 12.93 -9.02
CA VAL A 92 13.63 13.94 -8.43
C VAL A 92 14.73 14.34 -9.42
N GLU A 93 15.41 13.37 -10.01
CA GLU A 93 16.48 13.60 -10.99
C GLU A 93 15.95 14.33 -12.23
N SER A 94 14.83 13.85 -12.78
CA SER A 94 14.20 14.48 -13.94
C SER A 94 13.86 15.95 -13.69
N HIS A 95 13.30 16.28 -12.52
CA HIS A 95 12.97 17.65 -12.18
C HIS A 95 14.21 18.52 -11.94
N ALA A 96 15.25 17.96 -11.30
CA ALA A 96 16.51 18.66 -11.09
C ALA A 96 17.19 19.02 -12.43
N ASP A 97 17.20 18.08 -13.38
CA ASP A 97 17.75 18.29 -14.73
C ASP A 97 17.00 19.36 -15.51
N GLU A 98 15.66 19.38 -15.43
CA GLU A 98 14.85 20.43 -16.05
C GLU A 98 15.18 21.82 -15.49
N LEU A 99 15.32 21.93 -14.16
CA LEU A 99 15.67 23.20 -13.52
C LEU A 99 17.08 23.67 -13.89
N HIS A 100 18.04 22.74 -14.03
CA HIS A 100 19.39 23.05 -14.47
C HIS A 100 19.40 23.58 -15.92
N LYS A 101 18.74 22.87 -16.85
CA LYS A 101 18.63 23.29 -18.26
C LYS A 101 17.99 24.69 -18.40
N LYS A 102 16.92 24.97 -17.65
CA LYS A 102 16.28 26.30 -17.66
C LYS A 102 17.21 27.42 -17.18
N ARG A 103 18.08 27.15 -16.19
CA ARG A 103 19.04 28.14 -15.67
C ARG A 103 20.18 28.41 -16.64
N GLU A 104 20.69 27.39 -17.31
CA GLU A 104 21.73 27.53 -18.34
C GLU A 104 21.21 28.35 -19.53
N HIS A 105 19.99 28.05 -20.02
CA HIS A 105 19.37 28.80 -21.13
C HIS A 105 19.22 30.30 -20.82
N ILE A 106 18.83 30.67 -19.60
CA ILE A 106 18.71 32.07 -19.17
C ILE A 106 20.08 32.76 -19.09
N ARG A 107 21.16 32.02 -18.81
CA ARG A 107 22.53 32.55 -18.75
C ARG A 107 23.07 32.81 -20.15
N ASP A 108 22.76 31.95 -21.11
CA ASP A 108 23.25 32.07 -22.49
C ASP A 108 22.48 33.14 -23.30
N GLU A 109 21.31 33.59 -22.83
CA GLU A 109 20.50 34.69 -23.41
C GLU A 109 20.83 36.09 -22.86
N ARG A 110 21.79 36.21 -21.93
CA ARG A 110 22.24 37.49 -21.34
C ARG A 110 23.60 37.92 -21.87
#